data_AF-A0A3L7Q9R5-F1
#
_entry.id   AF-A0A3L7Q9R5-F1
#
_cell.length_a   1.000
_cell.length_b   1.000
_cell.length_c   1.000
_cell.angle_alpha   90.00
_cell.angle_beta   90.00
_cell.angle_gamma   90.00
#
_symmetry.space_group_name_H-M   'P 1'
#
loop_
_entity.id
_entity.type
_entity.pdbx_description
1 polymer ?
#
loop_
_entity_poly.entity_id
_entity_poly.type
_entity_poly.pdbx_seq_one_letter_code
_entity_poly.pdbx_strand_id
1 'polypeptide(L)'
;MAVAGCQIVLRDRDLRTDGAFWIYRGPHFLGNCPINRGTDCVDCPQGEPLAVSLTGVPVIPQTRGDAMLSDQSSSAHRRGFTLVEFLVVLAIIAVLVALLLPPATRGRGGARRSQCKNNLKQIGLALHNYHDKYQSFPPAYTVDDAGRPLHSWRVLILPFMDSQTLYDQIDLSKPWNDPVNATVAAKRPSFYACPSTDIAADQTTYQAIVEADSVLLAGQSRTFASITDGTSNTLVVIDAPQTNAVHWMSPHDANGKLLLGMNDQTDFQHTGGIQGLMTDGSVRFFSQNLSDETWTGLCTATSGEVLGEF
;
A
#
# COMPACT_ATOMS: atom_id res chain seq x y z
N MET A 1 -9.33 -30.23 43.42
CA MET A 1 -9.96 -29.16 42.61
C MET A 1 -9.54 -29.41 41.18
N ALA A 2 -10.42 -30.04 40.39
CA ALA A 2 -10.11 -30.52 39.05
C ALA A 2 -10.27 -29.37 38.05
N VAL A 3 -9.18 -29.01 37.36
CA VAL A 3 -9.23 -28.11 36.21
C VAL A 3 -9.43 -28.99 34.97
N ALA A 4 -10.53 -28.75 34.27
CA ALA A 4 -10.92 -29.48 33.06
C ALA A 4 -9.87 -29.27 31.96
N GLY A 5 -9.17 -30.34 31.58
CA GLY A 5 -8.27 -30.34 30.43
C GLY A 5 -9.08 -30.32 29.13
N CYS A 6 -8.88 -29.29 28.31
CA CYS A 6 -9.39 -29.24 26.95
C CYS A 6 -8.55 -30.20 26.08
N GLN A 7 -9.10 -31.34 25.68
CA GLN A 7 -8.50 -32.23 24.69
C GLN A 7 -8.82 -31.71 23.29
N ILE A 8 -7.78 -31.31 22.54
CA ILE A 8 -7.89 -31.09 21.10
C ILE A 8 -7.67 -32.45 20.42
N VAL A 9 -8.73 -33.04 19.89
CA VAL A 9 -8.68 -34.24 19.05
C VAL A 9 -8.34 -33.82 17.63
N LEU A 10 -7.08 -33.94 17.23
CA LEU A 10 -6.68 -33.79 15.82
C LEU A 10 -7.19 -34.99 15.03
N ARG A 11 -7.99 -34.75 13.96
CA ARG A 11 -8.38 -35.79 13.01
C ARG A 11 -7.22 -36.09 12.06
N ASP A 12 -7.02 -37.37 11.82
CA ASP A 12 -5.87 -38.05 11.21
C ASP A 12 -5.61 -37.78 9.70
N ARG A 13 -5.93 -36.59 9.16
CA ARG A 13 -5.85 -36.34 7.70
C ARG A 13 -4.86 -35.29 7.21
N ASP A 14 -4.15 -34.57 8.09
CA ASP A 14 -3.23 -33.49 7.65
C ASP A 14 -1.78 -33.66 8.12
N LEU A 15 -1.30 -34.90 8.25
CA LEU A 15 0.10 -35.18 8.64
C LEU A 15 0.83 -35.90 7.50
N ARG A 16 1.65 -35.18 6.72
CA ARG A 16 2.71 -35.78 5.90
C ARG A 16 4.05 -35.60 6.59
N THR A 17 4.81 -36.68 6.63
CA THR A 17 6.11 -36.79 7.28
C THR A 17 7.22 -36.21 6.39
N ASP A 18 7.81 -35.10 6.81
CA ASP A 18 9.20 -34.77 6.51
C ASP A 18 9.85 -34.22 7.78
N GLY A 19 11.10 -34.63 8.01
CA GLY A 19 11.77 -34.52 9.31
C GLY A 19 11.91 -33.09 9.84
N ALA A 20 11.68 -32.97 11.16
CA ALA A 20 12.02 -31.86 12.06
C ALA A 20 11.47 -30.46 11.71
N PHE A 21 10.68 -29.92 12.66
CA PHE A 21 10.03 -28.61 12.71
C PHE A 21 8.68 -28.45 12.00
N TRP A 22 7.64 -28.13 12.79
CA TRP A 22 6.30 -27.80 12.31
C TRP A 22 6.18 -26.31 12.04
N ILE A 23 5.84 -25.91 10.82
CA ILE A 23 5.42 -24.55 10.47
C ILE A 23 3.96 -24.62 10.03
N TYR A 24 3.06 -23.98 10.78
CA TYR A 24 1.66 -23.84 10.38
C TYR A 24 1.55 -22.69 9.36
N ARG A 25 1.07 -22.99 8.14
CA ARG A 25 0.73 -21.99 7.11
C ARG A 25 -0.71 -22.22 6.66
N GLY A 26 -1.62 -21.37 7.11
CA GLY A 26 -3.00 -21.34 6.63
C GLY A 26 -3.80 -20.21 7.28
N PRO A 27 -4.57 -19.42 6.51
CA PRO A 27 -5.44 -18.37 7.03
C PRO A 27 -6.75 -19.00 7.54
N HIS A 28 -7.56 -18.23 8.26
CA HIS A 28 -8.84 -18.60 8.90
C HIS A 28 -8.73 -19.07 10.36
N PHE A 29 -8.67 -18.08 11.26
CA PHE A 29 -9.25 -18.24 12.60
C PHE A 29 -10.71 -17.79 12.55
N LEU A 30 -11.63 -18.76 12.47
CA LEU A 30 -12.97 -18.66 13.03
C LEU A 30 -12.94 -19.47 14.33
N GLY A 31 -12.94 -18.81 15.48
CA GLY A 31 -12.92 -19.49 16.77
C GLY A 31 -13.18 -18.50 17.91
N ASN A 32 -14.33 -18.66 18.55
CA ASN A 32 -14.83 -17.84 19.66
C ASN A 32 -13.82 -17.68 20.79
N CYS A 33 -13.59 -16.43 21.20
CA CYS A 33 -12.99 -16.08 22.47
C CYS A 33 -14.06 -16.19 23.58
N PRO A 34 -13.89 -17.00 24.64
CA PRO A 34 -14.80 -16.99 25.77
C PRO A 34 -14.29 -15.97 26.79
N ILE A 35 -14.65 -14.70 26.63
CA ILE A 35 -14.46 -13.71 27.70
C ILE A 35 -15.82 -13.11 28.04
N ASN A 36 -16.32 -13.48 29.23
CA ASN A 36 -17.45 -12.81 29.86
C ASN A 36 -17.11 -11.33 30.10
N ARG A 37 -18.12 -10.47 30.01
CA ARG A 37 -18.04 -9.02 30.25
C ARG A 37 -17.41 -8.72 31.61
N GLY A 38 -16.41 -7.84 31.64
CA GLY A 38 -16.08 -7.02 32.81
C GLY A 38 -14.80 -7.37 33.58
N THR A 39 -13.65 -7.45 32.92
CA THR A 39 -12.33 -7.27 33.56
C THR A 39 -11.33 -6.70 32.57
N ASP A 40 -10.58 -5.69 33.00
CA ASP A 40 -9.57 -4.95 32.26
C ASP A 40 -8.39 -5.85 31.82
N CYS A 41 -7.94 -5.66 30.58
CA CYS A 41 -6.71 -6.29 30.06
C CYS A 41 -5.49 -5.52 30.58
N VAL A 42 -5.04 -5.83 31.79
CA VAL A 42 -3.72 -5.42 32.29
C VAL A 42 -2.88 -6.69 32.44
N ASP A 43 -1.69 -6.65 31.84
CA ASP A 43 -0.63 -7.67 31.86
C ASP A 43 -0.83 -8.95 31.04
N CYS A 44 -0.28 -8.94 29.81
CA CYS A 44 0.17 -10.17 29.16
C CYS A 44 1.71 -10.16 29.19
N PRO A 45 2.37 -11.08 29.93
CA PRO A 45 3.83 -11.14 29.96
C PRO A 45 4.35 -11.60 28.60
N GLN A 46 5.27 -10.82 28.05
CA GLN A 46 6.03 -11.16 26.86
C GLN A 46 6.93 -12.36 27.14
N GLY A 47 6.74 -13.41 26.34
CA GLY A 47 7.78 -14.37 25.96
C GLY A 47 8.22 -15.39 27.01
N GLU A 48 7.66 -16.60 26.94
CA GLU A 48 8.41 -17.86 27.08
C GLU A 48 7.74 -18.98 26.25
N PRO A 49 8.50 -19.90 25.63
CA PRO A 49 7.95 -21.03 24.91
C PRO A 49 7.43 -22.10 25.87
N LEU A 50 6.13 -22.40 25.80
CA LEU A 50 5.52 -23.52 26.53
C LEU A 50 6.02 -24.85 25.97
N ALA A 51 6.81 -25.58 26.77
CA ALA A 51 7.19 -26.96 26.50
C ALA A 51 5.98 -27.90 26.69
N VAL A 52 5.47 -28.46 25.60
CA VAL A 52 4.42 -29.50 25.64
C VAL A 52 5.09 -30.85 25.88
N SER A 53 4.87 -31.43 27.06
CA SER A 53 5.30 -32.78 27.42
C SER A 53 4.34 -33.81 26.81
N LEU A 54 4.80 -34.60 25.84
CA LEU A 54 4.06 -35.72 25.28
C LEU A 54 4.28 -36.97 26.14
N THR A 55 3.41 -37.19 27.13
CA THR A 55 3.29 -38.49 27.81
C THR A 55 2.04 -39.18 27.29
N GLY A 56 2.18 -40.41 26.77
CA GLY A 56 1.01 -41.25 26.44
C GLY A 56 0.96 -41.92 25.06
N VAL A 57 2.09 -42.25 24.41
CA VAL A 57 2.07 -43.17 23.27
C VAL A 57 2.19 -44.61 23.79
N PRO A 58 1.22 -45.51 23.53
CA PRO A 58 1.34 -46.91 23.93
C PRO A 58 2.37 -47.64 23.05
N VAL A 59 3.29 -48.35 23.71
CA VAL A 59 4.28 -49.22 23.07
C VAL A 59 3.57 -50.49 22.61
N ILE A 60 3.55 -50.74 21.29
CA ILE A 60 3.08 -52.02 20.71
C ILE A 60 4.24 -53.03 20.81
N PRO A 61 4.00 -54.27 21.31
CA PRO A 61 5.05 -55.26 21.46
C PRO A 61 5.41 -55.91 20.12
N GLN A 62 6.71 -56.09 19.87
CA GLN A 62 7.21 -56.88 18.75
C GLN A 62 7.10 -58.37 19.08
N THR A 63 6.15 -59.07 18.45
CA THR A 63 6.12 -60.53 18.45
C THR A 63 7.03 -61.07 17.35
N ARG A 64 8.06 -61.79 17.80
CA ARG A 64 8.92 -62.70 17.06
C ARG A 64 8.07 -63.81 16.41
N GLY A 65 8.22 -63.97 15.10
CA GLY A 65 7.58 -65.03 14.33
C GLY A 65 8.40 -65.33 13.09
N ASP A 66 9.35 -66.24 13.25
CA ASP A 66 10.04 -66.89 12.13
C ASP A 66 9.02 -67.78 11.40
N ALA A 67 8.73 -67.48 10.13
CA ALA A 67 8.08 -68.41 9.23
C ALA A 67 8.69 -68.26 7.82
N MET A 68 9.46 -69.29 7.45
CA MET A 68 9.92 -69.56 6.09
C MET A 68 8.75 -69.51 5.11
N LEU A 69 8.82 -68.67 4.07
CA LEU A 69 8.19 -68.95 2.78
C LEU A 69 9.07 -68.41 1.65
N SER A 70 9.53 -69.37 0.86
CA SER A 70 10.09 -69.31 -0.49
C SER A 70 10.11 -67.95 -1.20
N ASP A 71 11.34 -67.51 -1.50
CA ASP A 71 11.64 -66.56 -2.56
C ASP A 71 11.16 -67.10 -3.92
N GLN A 72 10.11 -66.50 -4.47
CA GLN A 72 9.85 -66.54 -5.91
C GLN A 72 10.11 -65.14 -6.46
N SER A 73 11.37 -64.92 -6.87
CA SER A 73 11.82 -63.82 -7.69
C SER A 73 11.03 -63.74 -9.00
N SER A 74 9.96 -62.94 -9.03
CA SER A 74 9.40 -62.39 -10.26
C SER A 74 10.31 -61.26 -10.76
N SER A 75 11.03 -61.51 -11.85
CA SER A 75 11.90 -60.54 -12.51
C SER A 75 11.09 -59.40 -13.14
N ALA A 76 10.83 -58.35 -12.35
CA ALA A 76 10.35 -57.08 -12.89
C ALA A 76 11.46 -56.50 -13.79
N HIS A 77 11.25 -56.60 -15.11
CA HIS A 77 12.08 -55.98 -16.14
C HIS A 77 12.22 -54.47 -15.84
N ARG A 78 13.34 -54.08 -15.22
CA ARG A 78 13.72 -52.66 -15.11
C ARG A 78 14.09 -52.21 -16.51
N ARG A 79 13.15 -51.56 -17.21
CA ARG A 79 13.46 -50.85 -18.45
C ARG A 79 14.45 -49.75 -18.10
N GLY A 80 15.71 -49.94 -18.49
CA GLY A 80 16.75 -48.92 -18.37
C GLY A 80 16.33 -47.72 -19.21
N PHE A 81 16.26 -46.56 -18.57
CA PHE A 81 15.93 -45.30 -19.23
C PHE A 81 17.03 -44.99 -20.25
N THR A 82 16.64 -44.82 -21.51
CA THR A 82 17.64 -44.57 -22.56
C THR A 82 18.15 -43.13 -22.46
N LEU A 83 19.42 -42.92 -22.79
CA LEU A 83 20.02 -41.57 -22.81
C LEU A 83 19.19 -40.60 -23.66
N VAL A 84 18.56 -41.12 -24.72
CA VAL A 84 17.71 -40.35 -25.63
C VAL A 84 16.44 -39.84 -24.92
N GLU A 85 15.76 -40.69 -24.15
CA GLU A 85 14.57 -40.28 -23.39
C GLU A 85 14.89 -39.18 -22.38
N PHE A 86 16.06 -39.24 -21.73
CA PHE A 86 16.50 -38.20 -20.80
C PHE A 86 16.71 -36.86 -21.48
N LEU A 87 17.36 -36.87 -22.64
CA LEU A 87 17.63 -35.66 -23.41
C LEU A 87 16.35 -35.01 -23.92
N VAL A 88 15.36 -35.79 -24.35
CA VAL A 88 14.06 -35.27 -24.78
C VAL A 88 13.32 -34.63 -23.62
N VAL A 89 13.31 -35.26 -22.45
CA VAL A 89 12.65 -34.70 -21.25
C VAL A 89 13.31 -33.39 -20.84
N LEU A 90 14.64 -33.32 -20.80
CA LEU A 90 15.35 -32.08 -20.51
C LEU A 90 15.09 -30.99 -21.56
N ALA A 91 15.02 -31.33 -22.84
CA ALA A 91 14.69 -30.39 -23.90
C ALA A 91 13.27 -29.83 -23.75
N ILE A 92 12.29 -30.69 -23.44
CA ILE A 92 10.91 -30.26 -23.18
C ILE A 92 10.86 -29.35 -21.96
N ILE A 93 11.53 -29.71 -20.85
CA ILE A 93 11.60 -28.88 -19.65
C ILE A 93 12.23 -27.51 -19.96
N ALA A 94 13.33 -27.47 -20.72
CA ALA A 94 13.99 -26.21 -21.09
C ALA A 94 13.08 -25.31 -21.94
N VAL A 95 12.33 -25.87 -22.89
CA VAL A 95 11.35 -25.13 -23.71
C VAL A 95 10.20 -24.62 -22.85
N LEU A 96 9.64 -25.47 -21.97
CA LEU A 96 8.56 -25.07 -21.07
C LEU A 96 9.01 -23.97 -20.12
N VAL A 97 10.22 -24.05 -19.55
CA VAL A 97 10.80 -23.01 -18.70
C VAL A 97 11.04 -21.72 -19.48
N ALA A 98 11.51 -21.80 -20.72
CA ALA A 98 11.68 -20.63 -21.59
C ALA A 98 10.35 -19.94 -21.97
N LEU A 99 9.23 -20.69 -22.00
CA LEU A 99 7.89 -20.17 -22.22
C LEU A 99 7.20 -19.67 -20.94
N LEU A 100 7.52 -20.29 -19.78
CA LEU A 100 6.99 -19.95 -18.47
C LEU A 100 7.73 -18.80 -17.79
N LEU A 101 9.03 -18.63 -18.09
CA LEU A 101 9.74 -17.41 -17.80
C LEU A 101 9.16 -16.36 -18.74
N PRO A 102 8.35 -15.40 -18.24
CA PRO A 102 7.82 -14.38 -19.10
C PRO A 102 9.01 -13.69 -19.78
N PRO A 103 8.98 -13.44 -21.10
CA PRO A 103 9.86 -12.46 -21.71
C PRO A 103 9.80 -11.25 -20.78
N ALA A 104 10.93 -10.64 -20.42
CA ALA A 104 10.93 -9.41 -19.66
C ALA A 104 10.16 -8.36 -20.48
N THR A 105 8.85 -8.36 -20.33
CA THR A 105 7.92 -7.61 -21.15
C THR A 105 8.04 -6.18 -20.67
N ARG A 106 7.92 -5.25 -21.63
CA ARG A 106 7.66 -3.83 -21.41
C ARG A 106 6.27 -3.62 -20.75
N GLY A 107 5.96 -4.37 -19.70
CA GLY A 107 4.62 -4.73 -19.24
C GLY A 107 4.33 -4.39 -17.77
N ARG A 108 5.24 -3.68 -17.07
CA ARG A 108 4.95 -3.15 -15.72
C ARG A 108 4.39 -1.72 -15.74
N GLY A 109 4.32 -1.06 -16.89
CA GLY A 109 3.77 0.31 -17.00
C GLY A 109 2.31 0.40 -16.52
N GLY A 110 1.48 -0.60 -16.83
CA GLY A 110 0.11 -0.70 -16.30
C GLY A 110 0.08 -0.85 -14.77
N ALA A 111 0.93 -1.72 -14.21
CA ALA A 111 1.01 -1.93 -12.77
C ALA A 111 1.46 -0.68 -12.01
N ARG A 112 2.48 0.03 -12.52
CA ARG A 112 2.96 1.30 -11.95
C ARG A 112 1.88 2.38 -11.97
N ARG A 113 1.15 2.51 -13.08
CA ARG A 113 -0.01 3.42 -13.17
C ARG A 113 -1.11 3.08 -12.16
N SER A 114 -1.45 1.80 -12.05
CA SER A 114 -2.45 1.34 -11.07
C SER A 114 -2.01 1.62 -9.63
N GLN A 115 -0.73 1.45 -9.32
CA GLN A 115 -0.19 1.76 -8.00
C GLN A 115 -0.17 3.26 -7.71
N CYS A 116 0.18 4.12 -8.68
CA CYS A 116 0.05 5.57 -8.54
C CYS A 116 -1.42 5.97 -8.26
N LYS A 117 -2.38 5.41 -9.02
CA LYS A 117 -3.81 5.63 -8.77
C LYS A 117 -4.22 5.17 -7.36
N ASN A 118 -3.70 4.04 -6.90
CA ASN A 118 -3.98 3.55 -5.55
C ASN A 118 -3.43 4.50 -4.48
N ASN A 119 -2.22 5.04 -4.63
CA ASN A 119 -1.67 6.02 -3.71
C ASN A 119 -2.54 7.28 -3.63
N LEU A 120 -2.98 7.81 -4.77
CA LEU A 120 -3.92 8.94 -4.80
C LEU A 120 -5.26 8.60 -4.12
N LYS A 121 -5.77 7.37 -4.30
CA LYS A 121 -6.97 6.93 -3.57
C LYS A 121 -6.77 6.85 -2.06
N GLN A 122 -5.60 6.39 -1.60
CA GLN A 122 -5.28 6.39 -0.17
C GLN A 122 -5.21 7.82 0.37
N ILE A 123 -4.58 8.74 -0.38
CA ILE A 123 -4.56 10.17 -0.05
C ILE A 123 -5.99 10.74 0.02
N GLY A 124 -6.84 10.43 -0.96
CA GLY A 124 -8.24 10.87 -0.97
C GLY A 124 -9.03 10.36 0.23
N LEU A 125 -8.87 9.08 0.57
CA LEU A 125 -9.48 8.51 1.77
C LEU A 125 -9.00 9.22 3.04
N ALA A 126 -7.70 9.50 3.16
CA ALA A 126 -7.15 10.23 4.30
C ALA A 126 -7.64 11.68 4.39
N LEU A 127 -7.81 12.36 3.25
CA LEU A 127 -8.41 13.70 3.20
C LEU A 127 -9.88 13.68 3.64
N HIS A 128 -10.64 12.67 3.25
CA HIS A 128 -12.03 12.48 3.69
C HIS A 128 -12.09 12.16 5.18
N ASN A 129 -11.24 11.27 5.69
CA ASN A 129 -11.16 10.98 7.13
C ASN A 129 -10.73 12.22 7.95
N TYR A 130 -9.85 13.05 7.41
CA TYR A 130 -9.50 14.34 8.01
C TYR A 130 -10.74 15.24 8.07
N HIS A 131 -11.49 15.35 6.97
CA HIS A 131 -12.74 16.11 6.93
C HIS A 131 -13.76 15.57 7.93
N ASP A 132 -13.97 14.26 8.02
CA ASP A 132 -14.88 13.65 8.99
C ASP A 132 -14.51 14.02 10.44
N LYS A 133 -13.21 14.03 10.76
CA LYS A 133 -12.74 14.39 12.10
C LYS A 133 -12.83 15.87 12.41
N TYR A 134 -12.43 16.74 11.48
CA TYR A 134 -12.26 18.17 11.72
C TYR A 134 -13.35 19.05 11.08
N GLN A 135 -14.30 18.43 10.38
CA GLN A 135 -15.42 19.05 9.64
C GLN A 135 -14.98 19.99 8.50
N SER A 136 -13.71 19.90 8.09
CA SER A 136 -13.12 20.67 7.00
C SER A 136 -11.91 19.95 6.41
N PHE A 137 -11.59 20.22 5.15
CA PHE A 137 -10.32 19.83 4.56
C PHE A 137 -9.15 20.49 5.30
N PRO A 138 -7.96 19.85 5.30
CA PRO A 138 -6.77 20.49 5.83
C PRO A 138 -6.46 21.75 5.00
N PRO A 139 -5.85 22.78 5.60
CA PRO A 139 -5.24 23.82 4.79
C PRO A 139 -4.09 23.23 3.95
N ALA A 140 -3.75 23.88 2.84
CA ALA A 140 -2.58 23.50 2.03
C ALA A 140 -1.30 23.47 2.88
N TYR A 141 -1.19 24.41 3.81
CA TYR A 141 -0.19 24.42 4.85
C TYR A 141 -0.66 25.20 6.08
N THR A 142 -0.12 24.86 7.24
CA THR A 142 -0.26 25.68 8.46
C THR A 142 0.68 26.88 8.40
N VAL A 143 0.36 27.91 9.17
CA VAL A 143 1.18 29.14 9.29
C VAL A 143 1.47 29.43 10.76
N ASP A 144 2.57 30.14 11.02
CA ASP A 144 2.83 30.71 12.34
C ASP A 144 2.10 32.05 12.56
N ASP A 145 2.27 32.65 13.74
CA ASP A 145 1.65 33.94 14.09
C ASP A 145 2.05 35.09 13.14
N ALA A 146 3.17 34.96 12.43
CA ALA A 146 3.65 35.91 11.43
C ALA A 146 3.17 35.57 10.00
N GLY A 147 2.34 34.54 9.84
CA GLY A 147 1.83 34.08 8.55
C GLY A 147 2.84 33.28 7.72
N ARG A 148 3.97 32.85 8.29
CA ARG A 148 4.99 32.08 7.57
C ARG A 148 4.56 30.61 7.46
N PRO A 149 4.67 29.96 6.28
CA PRO A 149 4.32 28.55 6.13
C PRO A 149 5.15 27.62 7.03
N LEU A 150 4.47 26.69 7.71
CA LEU A 150 5.07 25.70 8.60
C LEU A 150 4.98 24.29 8.02
N HIS A 151 3.82 23.65 8.03
CA HIS A 151 3.65 22.23 7.67
C HIS A 151 2.61 22.04 6.57
N SER A 152 2.94 21.20 5.59
CA SER A 152 2.05 20.83 4.48
C SER A 152 0.84 20.00 4.92
N TRP A 153 -0.25 20.07 4.15
CA TRP A 153 -1.37 19.13 4.19
C TRP A 153 -0.93 17.66 4.24
N ARG A 154 0.18 17.31 3.56
CA ARG A 154 0.78 15.96 3.59
C ARG A 154 1.11 15.51 5.01
N VAL A 155 1.69 16.39 5.82
CA VAL A 155 2.02 16.09 7.23
C VAL A 155 0.73 15.94 8.05
N LEU A 156 -0.26 16.81 7.82
CA LEU A 156 -1.51 16.83 8.57
C LEU A 156 -2.36 15.56 8.38
N ILE A 157 -2.25 14.90 7.23
CA ILE A 157 -3.02 13.69 6.95
C ILE A 157 -2.31 12.39 7.35
N LEU A 158 -1.04 12.43 7.80
CA LEU A 158 -0.29 11.22 8.18
C LEU A 158 -1.01 10.30 9.18
N PRO A 159 -1.69 10.81 10.23
CA PRO A 159 -2.47 9.97 11.14
C PRO A 159 -3.56 9.14 10.44
N PHE A 160 -4.09 9.63 9.33
CA PHE A 160 -5.14 8.97 8.53
C PHE A 160 -4.57 8.10 7.40
N MET A 161 -3.25 8.06 7.29
CA MET A 161 -2.46 7.20 6.38
C MET A 161 -1.73 6.10 7.16
N ASP A 162 -2.28 5.67 8.31
CA ASP A 162 -1.69 4.69 9.23
C ASP A 162 -0.23 5.01 9.63
N SER A 163 0.11 6.30 9.67
CA SER A 163 1.48 6.78 9.91
C SER A 163 1.60 7.63 11.18
N GLN A 164 0.84 7.29 12.22
CA GLN A 164 0.86 8.00 13.51
C GLN A 164 2.27 8.06 14.12
N THR A 165 3.00 6.95 14.13
CA THR A 165 4.38 6.89 14.67
C THR A 165 5.33 7.83 13.96
N LEU A 166 5.14 8.09 12.67
CA LEU A 166 5.93 9.05 11.91
C LEU A 166 5.52 10.48 12.24
N TYR A 167 4.22 10.73 12.35
CA TYR A 167 3.65 12.02 12.72
C TYR A 167 4.14 12.48 14.11
N ASP A 168 4.17 11.58 15.09
CA ASP A 168 4.61 11.88 16.47
C ASP A 168 6.11 12.25 16.57
N GLN A 169 6.90 11.95 15.54
CA GLN A 169 8.32 12.32 15.48
C GLN A 169 8.54 13.75 14.95
N ILE A 170 7.50 14.40 14.41
CA ILE A 170 7.60 15.73 13.80
C ILE A 170 7.31 16.78 14.88
N ASP A 171 8.26 17.69 15.12
CA ASP A 171 8.00 18.86 15.95
C ASP A 171 7.21 19.89 15.14
N LEU A 172 5.89 19.93 15.38
CA LEU A 172 4.97 20.83 14.70
C LEU A 172 5.14 22.30 15.10
N SER A 173 5.83 22.58 16.21
CA SER A 173 6.11 23.96 16.66
C SER A 173 7.21 24.64 15.85
N LYS A 174 7.96 23.86 15.05
CA LYS A 174 9.05 24.33 14.19
C LYS A 174 8.66 24.27 12.72
N PRO A 175 9.27 25.08 11.85
CA PRO A 175 9.13 24.93 10.40
C PRO A 175 9.50 23.52 9.93
N TRP A 176 8.92 23.07 8.82
CA TRP A 176 9.18 21.74 8.25
C TRP A 176 10.66 21.46 7.95
N ASN A 177 11.44 22.49 7.61
CA ASN A 177 12.86 22.42 7.25
C ASN A 177 13.81 22.72 8.43
N ASP A 178 13.28 22.82 9.65
CA ASP A 178 14.11 22.99 10.84
C ASP A 178 15.01 21.76 11.03
N PRO A 179 16.29 21.94 11.44
CA PRO A 179 17.21 20.82 11.69
C PRO A 179 16.66 19.76 12.65
N VAL A 180 15.76 20.10 13.58
CA VAL A 180 15.09 19.15 14.48
C VAL A 180 14.29 18.10 13.69
N ASN A 181 13.68 18.49 12.58
CA ASN A 181 12.85 17.62 11.75
C ASN A 181 13.64 16.91 10.63
N ALA A 182 14.94 17.19 10.45
CA ALA A 182 15.74 16.70 9.33
C ALA A 182 15.78 15.16 9.21
N THR A 183 15.80 14.45 10.34
CA THR A 183 15.84 12.97 10.34
C THR A 183 14.53 12.37 9.82
N VAL A 184 13.39 13.01 10.13
CA VAL A 184 12.08 12.57 9.68
C VAL A 184 11.87 12.98 8.22
N ALA A 185 12.29 14.21 7.86
CA ALA A 185 12.25 14.75 6.51
C ALA A 185 12.95 13.83 5.48
N ALA A 186 14.06 13.18 5.84
CA ALA A 186 14.71 12.23 4.95
C ALA A 186 13.91 10.92 4.68
N LYS A 187 12.89 10.62 5.49
CA LYS A 187 12.12 9.35 5.46
C LYS A 187 10.75 9.54 4.85
N ARG A 188 10.69 9.79 3.54
CA ARG A 188 9.42 9.88 2.82
C ARG A 188 8.64 8.56 2.86
N PRO A 189 7.36 8.57 3.24
CA PRO A 189 6.49 7.40 3.15
C PRO A 189 6.29 6.88 1.72
N SER A 190 6.10 5.57 1.58
CA SER A 190 5.91 4.91 0.28
C SER A 190 4.63 5.34 -0.44
N PHE A 191 3.57 5.71 0.27
CA PHE A 191 2.35 6.23 -0.33
C PHE A 191 2.51 7.63 -0.94
N TYR A 192 3.61 8.34 -0.63
CA TYR A 192 3.99 9.55 -1.36
C TYR A 192 4.95 9.27 -2.53
N ALA A 193 5.19 8.00 -2.88
CA ALA A 193 6.05 7.60 -3.98
C ALA A 193 5.25 7.29 -5.23
N CYS A 194 5.42 8.07 -6.29
CA CYS A 194 5.00 7.61 -7.59
C CYS A 194 5.98 6.52 -8.08
N PRO A 195 5.52 5.29 -8.40
CA PRO A 195 6.40 4.21 -8.86
C PRO A 195 6.90 4.40 -10.30
N SER A 196 6.44 5.44 -10.99
CA SER A 196 6.84 5.80 -12.36
C SER A 196 7.89 6.91 -12.42
N THR A 197 8.25 7.53 -11.30
CA THR A 197 9.19 8.66 -11.27
C THR A 197 10.59 8.22 -10.83
N ASP A 198 11.61 8.95 -11.28
CA ASP A 198 12.98 8.83 -10.79
C ASP A 198 13.39 10.15 -10.12
N ILE A 199 13.05 10.30 -8.85
CA ILE A 199 13.24 11.52 -8.04
C ILE A 199 13.95 11.19 -6.73
N ALA A 200 14.46 12.21 -6.04
CA ALA A 200 15.16 12.02 -4.77
C ALA A 200 14.26 11.33 -3.72
N ALA A 201 14.90 10.60 -2.79
CA ALA A 201 14.18 9.76 -1.83
C ALA A 201 13.24 10.54 -0.91
N ASP A 202 13.51 11.83 -0.69
CA ASP A 202 12.75 12.78 0.11
C ASP A 202 11.74 13.62 -0.71
N GLN A 203 11.64 13.39 -2.02
CA GLN A 203 10.76 14.15 -2.91
C GLN A 203 9.48 13.42 -3.29
N THR A 204 8.43 14.17 -3.57
CA THR A 204 7.15 13.66 -4.07
C THR A 204 6.65 14.50 -5.24
N THR A 205 5.94 13.84 -6.14
CA THR A 205 5.17 14.48 -7.22
C THR A 205 3.71 14.71 -6.83
N TYR A 206 3.23 14.12 -5.72
CA TYR A 206 1.86 14.32 -5.25
C TYR A 206 1.71 15.69 -4.62
N GLN A 207 1.14 16.61 -5.40
CA GLN A 207 0.99 18.02 -5.05
C GLN A 207 -0.48 18.41 -5.08
N ALA A 208 -0.91 19.15 -4.08
CA ALA A 208 -2.22 19.78 -4.12
C ALA A 208 -2.25 20.88 -5.18
N ILE A 209 -3.43 21.22 -5.67
CA ILE A 209 -3.64 22.47 -6.40
C ILE A 209 -3.97 23.54 -5.38
N VAL A 210 -3.10 24.56 -5.28
CA VAL A 210 -3.23 25.66 -4.32
C VAL A 210 -3.41 26.96 -5.09
N GLU A 211 -4.66 27.40 -5.14
CA GLU A 211 -5.13 28.64 -5.73
C GLU A 211 -6.10 29.34 -4.77
N ALA A 212 -6.42 30.61 -5.05
CA ALA A 212 -7.32 31.42 -4.23
C ALA A 212 -8.71 30.77 -4.02
N ASP A 213 -9.18 29.97 -5.00
CA ASP A 213 -10.46 29.26 -4.93
C ASP A 213 -10.32 27.73 -5.03
N SER A 214 -9.15 27.18 -4.70
CA SER A 214 -8.93 25.74 -4.67
C SER A 214 -9.54 25.06 -3.43
N VAL A 215 -9.52 23.73 -3.38
CA VAL A 215 -10.03 22.96 -2.23
C VAL A 215 -9.11 23.09 -1.01
N LEU A 216 -7.80 22.96 -1.20
CA LEU A 216 -6.82 23.14 -0.13
C LEU A 216 -6.27 24.57 -0.19
N LEU A 217 -6.77 25.43 0.69
CA LEU A 217 -6.43 26.85 0.70
C LEU A 217 -5.15 27.11 1.50
N ALA A 218 -4.43 28.16 1.11
CA ALA A 218 -3.29 28.66 1.87
C ALA A 218 -3.72 29.18 3.25
N GLY A 219 -3.31 28.49 4.33
CA GLY A 219 -3.60 28.89 5.70
C GLY A 219 -5.08 28.87 6.11
N GLN A 220 -5.99 28.40 5.26
CA GLN A 220 -7.43 28.34 5.50
C GLN A 220 -7.98 26.95 5.19
N SER A 221 -9.10 26.61 5.81
CA SER A 221 -9.78 25.33 5.59
C SER A 221 -11.08 25.55 4.80
N ARG A 222 -11.42 24.56 3.97
CA ARG A 222 -12.67 24.53 3.18
C ARG A 222 -13.52 23.33 3.59
N THR A 223 -14.84 23.45 3.50
CA THR A 223 -15.76 22.33 3.79
C THR A 223 -16.31 21.72 2.50
N PHE A 224 -16.80 20.48 2.54
CA PHE A 224 -17.52 19.92 1.39
C PHE A 224 -18.72 20.77 0.96
N ALA A 225 -19.49 21.31 1.92
CA ALA A 225 -20.69 22.10 1.64
C ALA A 225 -20.39 23.41 0.89
N SER A 226 -19.17 23.95 1.04
CA SER A 226 -18.75 25.15 0.33
C SER A 226 -18.28 24.90 -1.11
N ILE A 227 -18.21 23.64 -1.57
CA ILE A 227 -17.79 23.30 -2.94
C ILE A 227 -19.04 23.27 -3.82
N THR A 228 -19.24 24.30 -4.62
CA THR A 228 -20.45 24.46 -5.45
C THR A 228 -20.30 23.95 -6.88
N ASP A 229 -19.06 23.79 -7.36
CA ASP A 229 -18.77 23.36 -8.74
C ASP A 229 -18.92 21.83 -8.93
N GLY A 230 -19.16 21.12 -7.83
CA GLY A 230 -19.33 19.68 -7.76
C GLY A 230 -18.04 18.96 -7.40
N THR A 231 -18.10 18.09 -6.40
CA THR A 231 -16.92 17.39 -5.87
C THR A 231 -16.25 16.46 -6.88
N SER A 232 -16.99 15.99 -7.89
CA SER A 232 -16.46 15.18 -9.00
C SER A 232 -15.79 16.00 -10.11
N ASN A 233 -15.95 17.33 -10.08
CA ASN A 233 -15.46 18.28 -11.07
C ASN A 233 -14.36 19.19 -10.52
N THR A 234 -14.07 19.13 -9.23
CA THR A 234 -12.99 19.90 -8.61
C THR A 234 -11.81 18.99 -8.28
N LEU A 235 -10.64 19.37 -8.80
CA LEU A 235 -9.36 18.67 -8.61
C LEU A 235 -8.71 19.11 -7.29
N VAL A 236 -8.14 18.15 -6.54
CA VAL A 236 -7.49 18.44 -5.24
C VAL A 236 -6.00 18.16 -5.29
N VAL A 237 -5.60 16.97 -5.74
CA VAL A 237 -4.20 16.53 -5.76
C VAL A 237 -3.85 15.98 -7.13
N ILE A 238 -2.68 16.32 -7.65
CA ILE A 238 -2.14 15.79 -8.89
C ILE A 238 -0.85 15.03 -8.65
N ASP A 239 -0.57 14.09 -9.55
CA ASP A 239 0.77 13.54 -9.74
C ASP A 239 1.53 14.43 -10.74
N ALA A 240 2.12 15.52 -10.24
CA ALA A 240 2.79 16.53 -11.05
C ALA A 240 4.02 15.96 -11.78
N PRO A 241 4.48 16.59 -12.88
CA PRO A 241 5.70 16.19 -13.56
C PRO A 241 6.90 16.11 -12.62
N GLN A 242 7.79 15.13 -12.83
CA GLN A 242 8.93 14.89 -11.94
C GLN A 242 9.90 16.09 -11.83
N THR A 243 9.96 16.94 -12.86
CA THR A 243 10.71 18.20 -12.86
C THR A 243 10.24 19.20 -11.81
N ASN A 244 9.02 19.03 -11.32
CA ASN A 244 8.38 19.88 -10.33
C ASN A 244 8.24 19.18 -8.99
N ALA A 245 8.91 18.05 -8.78
CA ALA A 245 8.87 17.34 -7.51
C ALA A 245 9.33 18.25 -6.35
N VAL A 246 8.62 18.15 -5.24
CA VAL A 246 8.87 18.93 -4.02
C VAL A 246 9.26 18.00 -2.88
N HIS A 247 9.96 18.51 -1.88
CA HIS A 247 10.19 17.74 -0.66
C HIS A 247 8.84 17.38 -0.01
N TRP A 248 8.66 16.15 0.48
CA TRP A 248 7.32 15.67 0.89
C TRP A 248 6.71 16.41 2.10
N MET A 249 7.53 17.01 2.97
CA MET A 249 7.06 17.89 4.07
C MET A 249 6.90 19.36 3.68
N SER A 250 7.37 19.75 2.49
CA SER A 250 7.36 21.14 2.03
C SER A 250 5.93 21.67 1.89
N PRO A 251 5.63 22.91 2.29
CA PRO A 251 4.34 23.57 2.09
C PRO A 251 4.15 24.07 0.64
N HIS A 252 5.12 23.82 -0.25
CA HIS A 252 5.02 24.15 -1.66
C HIS A 252 4.26 23.07 -2.43
N ASP A 253 3.37 23.50 -3.31
CA ASP A 253 2.44 22.67 -4.06
C ASP A 253 2.21 23.27 -5.45
N ALA A 254 1.47 22.54 -6.29
CA ALA A 254 1.15 22.95 -7.64
C ALA A 254 0.12 24.10 -7.65
N ASN A 255 0.09 24.82 -8.76
CA ASN A 255 -0.85 25.91 -8.99
C ASN A 255 -1.38 25.84 -10.43
N GLY A 256 -2.38 26.65 -10.76
CA GLY A 256 -2.97 26.71 -12.10
C GLY A 256 -1.94 27.04 -13.17
N LYS A 257 -0.94 27.88 -12.86
CA LYS A 257 0.16 28.17 -13.80
C LYS A 257 0.97 26.93 -14.18
N LEU A 258 1.21 26.02 -13.25
CA LEU A 258 1.87 24.75 -13.53
C LEU A 258 1.04 23.91 -14.51
N LEU A 259 -0.27 23.78 -14.26
CA LEU A 259 -1.19 23.00 -15.10
C LEU A 259 -1.32 23.57 -16.51
N LEU A 260 -1.53 24.89 -16.62
CA LEU A 260 -1.61 25.60 -17.91
C LEU A 260 -0.29 25.60 -18.68
N GLY A 261 0.83 25.34 -18.01
CA GLY A 261 2.15 25.24 -18.65
C GLY A 261 2.44 23.86 -19.25
N MET A 262 1.63 22.84 -18.94
CA MET A 262 1.84 21.47 -19.40
C MET A 262 1.58 21.33 -20.90
N ASN A 263 2.48 20.65 -21.60
CA ASN A 263 2.43 20.46 -23.04
C ASN A 263 3.21 19.22 -23.47
N ASP A 264 3.29 18.96 -24.78
CA ASP A 264 3.97 17.79 -25.36
C ASP A 264 5.47 17.68 -25.01
N GLN A 265 6.12 18.76 -24.58
CA GLN A 265 7.53 18.76 -24.15
C GLN A 265 7.68 18.52 -22.64
N THR A 266 6.58 18.44 -21.89
CA THR A 266 6.61 18.14 -20.47
C THR A 266 6.97 16.68 -20.26
N ASP A 267 7.94 16.43 -19.38
CA ASP A 267 8.38 15.08 -19.05
C ASP A 267 7.40 14.42 -18.07
N PHE A 268 6.37 13.77 -18.62
CA PHE A 268 5.38 13.05 -17.84
C PHE A 268 5.85 11.63 -17.51
N GLN A 269 5.81 11.29 -16.23
CA GLN A 269 6.03 9.92 -15.76
C GLN A 269 4.95 8.92 -16.24
N HIS A 270 3.79 9.41 -16.71
CA HIS A 270 2.77 8.61 -17.36
C HIS A 270 2.60 9.08 -18.80
N THR A 271 2.51 8.14 -19.73
CA THR A 271 2.34 8.46 -21.15
C THR A 271 1.09 9.31 -21.39
N GLY A 272 1.27 10.54 -21.87
CA GLY A 272 0.20 11.42 -22.37
C GLY A 272 -0.47 12.32 -21.34
N GLY A 273 0.03 12.39 -20.09
CA GLY A 273 -0.55 13.28 -19.07
C GLY A 273 -0.34 12.80 -17.63
N ILE A 274 -1.22 13.23 -16.72
CA ILE A 274 -1.08 13.05 -15.27
C ILE A 274 -2.27 12.32 -14.65
N GLN A 275 -2.07 11.74 -13.47
CA GLN A 275 -3.19 11.28 -12.63
C GLN A 275 -3.60 12.42 -11.70
N GLY A 276 -4.90 12.61 -11.50
CA GLY A 276 -5.46 13.58 -10.58
C GLY A 276 -6.54 12.97 -9.70
N LEU A 277 -6.53 13.39 -8.43
CA LEU A 277 -7.51 13.06 -7.41
C LEU A 277 -8.57 14.17 -7.37
N MET A 278 -9.82 13.78 -7.60
CA MET A 278 -10.99 14.63 -7.47
C MET A 278 -11.43 14.74 -6.02
N THR A 279 -12.23 15.76 -5.71
CA THR A 279 -12.68 16.03 -4.35
C THR A 279 -13.61 14.94 -3.81
N ASP A 280 -14.33 14.24 -4.68
CA ASP A 280 -15.14 13.07 -4.33
C ASP A 280 -14.32 11.80 -4.01
N GLY A 281 -13.00 11.85 -4.11
CA GLY A 281 -12.10 10.71 -3.88
C GLY A 281 -11.85 9.84 -5.11
N SER A 282 -12.49 10.13 -6.24
CA SER A 282 -12.22 9.46 -7.51
C SER A 282 -10.87 9.91 -8.09
N VAL A 283 -10.20 9.01 -8.82
CA VAL A 283 -8.92 9.31 -9.48
C VAL A 283 -9.09 9.17 -10.97
N ARG A 284 -8.80 10.25 -11.70
CA ARG A 284 -8.93 10.35 -13.15
C ARG A 284 -7.57 10.60 -13.79
N PHE A 285 -7.46 10.24 -15.07
CA PHE A 285 -6.29 10.56 -15.87
C PHE A 285 -6.61 11.79 -16.70
N PHE A 286 -5.74 12.79 -16.64
CA PHE A 286 -5.88 14.04 -17.37
C PHE A 286 -4.87 14.08 -18.50
N SER A 287 -5.38 14.25 -19.71
CA SER A 287 -4.55 14.37 -20.93
C SER A 287 -3.75 15.67 -20.91
N GLN A 288 -2.55 15.63 -21.45
CA GLN A 288 -1.74 16.83 -21.70
C GLN A 288 -2.39 17.79 -22.72
N ASN A 289 -3.38 17.31 -23.49
CA ASN A 289 -4.12 18.09 -24.50
C ASN A 289 -5.42 18.70 -23.98
N LEU A 290 -5.63 18.68 -22.66
CA LEU A 290 -6.82 19.29 -22.05
C LEU A 290 -6.81 20.81 -22.29
N SER A 291 -7.97 21.42 -22.53
CA SER A 291 -8.04 22.86 -22.79
C SER A 291 -7.72 23.67 -21.53
N ASP A 292 -7.13 24.85 -21.72
CA ASP A 292 -6.84 25.81 -20.64
C ASP A 292 -8.09 26.18 -19.82
N GLU A 293 -9.25 26.26 -20.48
CA GLU A 293 -10.54 26.48 -19.82
C GLU A 293 -10.90 25.33 -18.87
N THR A 294 -10.73 24.08 -19.32
CA THR A 294 -11.02 22.92 -18.45
C THR A 294 -10.03 22.84 -17.31
N TRP A 295 -8.74 23.10 -17.56
CA TRP A 295 -7.74 23.14 -16.49
C TRP A 295 -8.06 24.20 -15.44
N THR A 296 -8.48 25.39 -15.87
CA THR A 296 -8.83 26.49 -14.99
C THR A 296 -10.02 26.11 -14.11
N GLY A 297 -11.11 25.60 -14.68
CA GLY A 297 -12.29 25.24 -13.89
C GLY A 297 -12.11 24.02 -13.01
N LEU A 298 -11.24 23.08 -13.37
CA LEU A 298 -10.84 21.99 -12.48
C LEU A 298 -10.13 22.50 -11.21
N CYS A 299 -9.47 23.67 -11.26
CA CYS A 299 -8.74 24.25 -10.13
C CYS A 299 -9.62 25.06 -9.17
N THR A 300 -10.84 25.41 -9.58
CA THR A 300 -11.79 26.20 -8.77
C THR A 300 -12.82 25.30 -8.11
N ALA A 301 -13.30 25.69 -6.93
CA ALA A 301 -14.37 24.97 -6.25
C ALA A 301 -15.69 25.75 -6.17
N THR A 302 -15.68 27.05 -6.46
CA THR A 302 -16.87 27.92 -6.36
C THR A 302 -17.11 28.86 -7.54
N SER A 303 -16.42 28.66 -8.67
CA SER A 303 -16.52 29.56 -9.83
C SER A 303 -17.83 29.41 -10.61
N GLY A 304 -18.51 28.26 -10.48
CA GLY A 304 -19.75 27.93 -11.18
C GLY A 304 -19.54 27.53 -12.65
N GLU A 305 -18.32 27.20 -13.06
CA GLU A 305 -17.98 26.83 -14.42
C GLU A 305 -18.59 25.47 -14.81
N VAL A 306 -19.13 25.37 -16.03
CA VAL A 306 -19.68 24.12 -16.57
C VAL A 306 -18.58 23.43 -17.37
N LEU A 307 -17.99 22.40 -16.79
CA LEU A 307 -16.98 21.59 -17.46
C LEU A 307 -17.63 20.56 -18.41
N GLY A 308 -17.04 20.40 -19.60
CA GLY A 308 -17.38 19.32 -20.52
C GLY A 308 -16.91 17.95 -20.01
N GLU A 309 -17.02 16.91 -20.85
CA GLU A 309 -16.40 15.62 -20.54
C GLU A 309 -14.87 15.68 -20.69
N PHE A 310 -14.16 15.15 -19.69
CA PHE A 310 -12.69 15.08 -19.61
C PHE A 310 -12.23 13.77 -18.96
#